data_AF-A0A7J9I161-F1
#
_entry.id   AF-A0A7J9I161-F1
#
_cell.length_a   1.000
_cell.length_b   1.000
_cell.length_c   1.000
_cell.angle_alpha   90.00
_cell.angle_beta   90.00
_cell.angle_gamma   90.00
#
_symmetry.space_group_name_H-M   'P 1'
#
loop_
_entity.id
_entity.type
_entity.pdbx_description
1 polymer ?
#
loop_
_entity_poly.entity_id
_entity_poly.type
_entity_poly.pdbx_seq_one_letter_code
_entity_poly.pdbx_strand_id
1 'polypeptide(L)'
;MLEFNSTRRALKGKKKGPCEITNPVDSCWRCDPNWEKNRKRLADCAPGFARGTIGGKHGKFYVVTDPSDDIANPKPGTLRHAVTQLRPLWITFKKSMIIKLEQELIVTSDKTIDARGANVHICKGAGITIQFARNVIIHGLHIHHIKPGNGGMIRDAENHIGLRTASDVMLFGASDSYVADKKMQITVALNHFGKGLVERMPRSATLQL
;
A
#
# COMPACT_ATOMS: atom_id res chain seq x y z
N MET A 1 17.02 -26.69 24.99
CA MET A 1 17.60 -25.81 23.94
C MET A 1 17.11 -26.35 22.61
N LEU A 2 16.09 -25.73 22.02
CA LEU A 2 15.55 -26.15 20.72
C LEU A 2 16.22 -25.32 19.64
N GLU A 3 17.00 -25.98 18.79
CA GLU A 3 17.63 -25.37 17.62
C GLU A 3 16.55 -25.03 16.58
N PHE A 4 16.41 -23.74 16.28
CA PHE A 4 15.64 -23.28 15.14
C PHE A 4 16.45 -23.48 13.86
N ASN A 5 16.18 -24.58 13.16
CA ASN A 5 16.68 -24.83 11.81
C ASN A 5 16.00 -23.88 10.82
N SER A 6 16.56 -22.68 10.66
CA SER A 6 16.13 -21.70 9.68
C SER A 6 16.58 -22.17 8.29
N THR A 7 15.64 -22.72 7.50
CA THR A 7 15.82 -22.95 6.06
C THR A 7 15.95 -21.61 5.33
N ARG A 8 17.14 -20.99 5.40
CA ARG A 8 17.59 -19.83 4.60
C ARG A 8 17.83 -20.22 3.14
N ARG A 9 16.85 -20.84 2.49
CA ARG A 9 16.96 -21.26 1.09
C ARG A 9 16.40 -20.19 0.15
N ALA A 10 17.00 -18.99 0.15
CA ALA A 10 16.79 -17.98 -0.90
C ALA A 10 17.81 -16.81 -0.92
N LEU A 11 19.00 -16.92 -0.31
CA LEU A 11 19.97 -15.79 -0.23
C LEU A 11 21.20 -15.93 -1.15
N LYS A 12 21.14 -16.73 -2.21
CA LYS A 12 22.28 -16.84 -3.14
C LYS A 12 21.99 -16.14 -4.47
N GLY A 13 22.43 -14.89 -4.54
CA GLY A 13 22.43 -14.08 -5.75
C GLY A 13 22.93 -12.66 -5.54
N LYS A 14 24.13 -12.48 -4.96
CA LYS A 14 24.85 -11.20 -5.12
C LYS A 14 25.19 -11.06 -6.61
N LYS A 15 24.34 -10.38 -7.38
CA LYS A 15 24.66 -10.00 -8.76
C LYS A 15 25.79 -8.97 -8.68
N LYS A 16 27.00 -9.33 -9.11
CA LYS A 16 28.08 -8.36 -9.33
C LYS A 16 27.76 -7.56 -10.59
N GLY A 17 27.49 -6.27 -10.41
CA GLY A 17 27.18 -5.28 -11.45
C GLY A 17 26.91 -3.91 -10.81
N PRO A 18 26.79 -2.80 -11.56
CA PRO A 18 26.71 -1.43 -11.03
C PRO A 18 25.43 -1.13 -10.21
N CYS A 19 24.53 -2.10 -10.10
CA CYS A 19 23.27 -2.00 -9.37
C CYS A 19 23.33 -2.92 -8.14
N GLU A 20 23.76 -2.34 -7.01
CA GLU A 20 23.74 -2.98 -5.70
C GLU A 20 22.29 -3.04 -5.20
N ILE A 21 21.82 -4.25 -4.89
CA ILE A 21 20.47 -4.48 -4.37
C ILE A 21 20.55 -5.23 -3.05
N THR A 22 19.76 -4.78 -2.07
CA THR A 22 19.72 -5.38 -0.73
C THR A 22 18.49 -6.26 -0.48
N ASN A 23 17.44 -6.19 -1.31
CA ASN A 23 16.22 -6.99 -1.13
C ASN A 23 15.65 -7.60 -2.43
N PRO A 24 14.92 -8.73 -2.36
CA PRO A 24 14.39 -9.42 -3.53
C PRO A 24 13.42 -8.59 -4.39
N VAL A 25 12.60 -7.72 -3.79
CA VAL A 25 11.63 -6.89 -4.54
C VAL A 25 12.36 -5.88 -5.41
N ASP A 26 13.33 -5.16 -4.86
CA ASP A 26 14.18 -4.24 -5.61
C ASP A 26 14.98 -4.97 -6.69
N SER A 27 15.35 -6.23 -6.46
CA SER A 27 16.18 -6.96 -7.43
C SER A 27 15.52 -7.18 -8.78
N CYS A 28 14.19 -7.11 -8.79
CA CYS A 28 13.37 -7.38 -9.94
C CYS A 28 13.13 -6.13 -10.82
N TRP A 29 13.15 -4.92 -10.23
CA TRP A 29 12.85 -3.69 -10.97
C TRP A 29 13.96 -2.62 -10.91
N ARG A 30 14.73 -2.55 -9.81
CA ARG A 30 15.64 -1.42 -9.53
C ARG A 30 16.82 -1.36 -10.48
N CYS A 31 17.22 -2.50 -11.04
CA CYS A 31 18.28 -2.57 -12.06
C CYS A 31 17.76 -2.53 -13.50
N ASP A 32 16.45 -2.33 -13.69
CA ASP A 32 15.93 -2.08 -15.03
C ASP A 32 16.20 -0.61 -15.38
N PRO A 33 17.11 -0.29 -16.32
CA PRO A 33 17.37 1.09 -16.70
C PRO A 33 16.14 1.78 -17.32
N ASN A 34 15.16 0.99 -17.78
CA ASN A 34 13.88 1.46 -18.31
C ASN A 34 12.73 1.27 -17.31
N TRP A 35 13.00 1.15 -16.00
CA TRP A 35 11.97 0.90 -15.00
C TRP A 35 10.80 1.88 -15.06
N GLU A 36 11.02 3.13 -15.47
CA GLU A 36 9.94 4.11 -15.63
C GLU A 36 8.96 3.73 -16.75
N LYS A 37 9.48 3.27 -17.89
CA LYS A 37 8.67 2.73 -19.00
C LYS A 37 8.04 1.39 -18.62
N ASN A 38 8.78 0.60 -17.84
CA ASN A 38 8.36 -0.72 -17.35
C ASN A 38 7.76 -0.67 -15.95
N ARG A 39 7.16 0.47 -15.55
CA ARG A 39 6.79 0.73 -14.14
C ARG A 39 5.94 -0.40 -13.54
N LYS A 40 5.03 -0.94 -14.34
CA LYS A 40 4.11 -2.00 -13.93
C LYS A 40 4.76 -3.37 -13.68
N ARG A 41 6.01 -3.56 -14.10
CA ARG A 41 6.81 -4.78 -13.84
C ARG A 41 6.97 -5.06 -12.35
N LEU A 42 6.86 -4.04 -11.49
CA LEU A 42 6.87 -4.20 -10.03
C LEU A 42 5.84 -5.24 -9.53
N ALA A 43 4.70 -5.36 -10.20
CA ALA A 43 3.66 -6.34 -9.86
C ALA A 43 4.11 -7.80 -10.01
N ASP A 44 5.17 -8.05 -10.79
CA ASP A 44 5.72 -9.41 -10.98
C ASP A 44 6.83 -9.72 -9.98
N CYS A 45 7.16 -8.78 -9.10
CA CYS A 45 8.32 -8.84 -8.22
C CYS A 45 8.00 -9.33 -6.79
N ALA A 46 6.72 -9.51 -6.45
CA ALA A 46 6.31 -9.88 -5.09
C ALA A 46 6.68 -11.34 -4.76
N PRO A 47 7.52 -11.60 -3.73
CA PRO A 47 7.90 -12.94 -3.33
C PRO A 47 6.94 -13.54 -2.28
N GLY A 48 7.08 -14.83 -2.00
CA GLY A 48 6.43 -15.49 -0.85
C GLY A 48 4.89 -15.44 -0.91
N PHE A 49 4.24 -15.17 0.23
CA PHE A 49 2.77 -15.08 0.34
C PHE A 49 2.15 -13.96 -0.50
N ALA A 50 2.96 -12.96 -0.87
CA ALA A 50 2.54 -11.86 -1.72
C ALA A 50 2.61 -12.22 -3.23
N ARG A 51 3.17 -13.39 -3.59
CA ARG A 51 3.28 -13.84 -4.98
C ARG A 51 1.90 -13.88 -5.65
N GLY A 52 1.82 -13.27 -6.83
CA GLY A 52 0.57 -13.18 -7.59
C GLY A 52 -0.27 -11.92 -7.29
N THR A 53 0.14 -11.09 -6.32
CA THR A 53 -0.45 -9.76 -6.15
C THR A 53 -0.06 -8.90 -7.36
N ILE A 54 -1.01 -8.60 -8.23
CA ILE A 54 -0.81 -7.80 -9.43
C ILE A 54 -1.18 -6.31 -9.25
N GLY A 55 -1.84 -5.95 -8.15
CA GLY A 55 -2.28 -4.58 -7.89
C GLY A 55 -3.15 -4.03 -9.02
N GLY A 56 -2.90 -2.79 -9.40
CA GLY A 56 -3.52 -2.13 -10.54
C GLY A 56 -2.81 -2.38 -11.88
N LYS A 57 -2.07 -3.47 -12.06
CA LYS A 57 -1.27 -3.76 -13.28
C LYS A 57 -2.08 -3.60 -14.58
N HIS A 58 -3.32 -4.10 -14.61
CA HIS A 58 -4.20 -4.01 -15.79
C HIS A 58 -5.01 -2.69 -15.87
N GLY A 59 -4.88 -1.83 -14.85
CA GLY A 59 -5.54 -0.53 -14.78
C GLY A 59 -4.86 0.56 -15.58
N LYS A 60 -5.53 1.70 -15.74
CA LYS A 60 -4.89 2.92 -16.27
C LYS A 60 -3.94 3.52 -15.22
N PHE A 61 -2.97 4.31 -15.68
CA PHE A 61 -2.24 5.18 -14.77
C PHE A 61 -3.18 6.26 -14.23
N TYR A 62 -3.03 6.57 -12.94
CA TYR A 62 -3.64 7.73 -12.31
C TYR A 62 -2.53 8.53 -11.66
N VAL A 63 -2.40 9.80 -12.03
CA VAL A 63 -1.33 10.66 -11.48
C VAL A 63 -1.94 11.57 -10.43
N VAL A 64 -1.49 11.43 -9.19
CA VAL A 64 -1.81 12.34 -8.10
C VAL A 64 -1.04 13.65 -8.32
N THR A 65 -1.79 14.73 -8.40
CA THR A 65 -1.29 16.09 -8.63
C THR A 65 -1.59 17.03 -7.47
N ASP A 66 -2.57 16.69 -6.65
CA ASP A 66 -3.09 17.49 -5.56
C ASP A 66 -2.95 16.70 -4.23
N PRO A 67 -2.23 17.23 -3.22
CA PRO A 67 -2.06 16.58 -1.94
C PRO A 67 -3.22 16.79 -0.96
N SER A 68 -4.24 17.58 -1.32
CA SER A 68 -5.41 17.79 -0.48
C SER A 68 -6.24 16.52 -0.32
N ASP A 69 -7.02 16.49 0.76
CA ASP A 69 -7.89 15.39 1.12
C ASP A 69 -9.29 15.94 1.42
N ASP A 70 -10.32 15.30 0.89
CA ASP A 70 -11.73 15.60 1.19
C ASP A 70 -12.43 14.26 1.41
N ILE A 71 -12.85 14.01 2.65
CA ILE A 71 -13.38 12.70 3.08
C ILE A 71 -14.66 12.30 2.36
N ALA A 72 -15.45 13.27 1.89
CA ALA A 72 -16.77 13.01 1.33
C ALA A 72 -16.74 13.14 -0.19
N ASN A 73 -16.10 14.16 -0.74
CA ASN A 73 -16.12 14.50 -2.16
C ASN A 73 -14.69 14.67 -2.72
N PRO A 74 -13.89 13.60 -2.71
CA PRO A 74 -12.52 13.68 -3.15
C PRO A 74 -12.46 14.04 -4.64
N LYS A 75 -11.64 15.03 -4.98
CA LYS A 75 -11.55 15.56 -6.35
C LYS A 75 -10.60 14.73 -7.22
N PRO A 76 -10.85 14.59 -8.54
CA PRO A 76 -9.86 14.07 -9.47
C PRO A 76 -8.51 14.78 -9.32
N GLY A 77 -7.43 14.01 -9.35
CA GLY A 77 -6.07 14.49 -9.04
C GLY A 77 -5.62 14.27 -7.59
N THR A 78 -6.54 13.97 -6.65
CA THR A 78 -6.19 13.62 -5.26
C THR A 78 -5.94 12.12 -5.08
N LEU A 79 -5.25 11.75 -3.99
CA LEU A 79 -5.01 10.35 -3.63
C LEU A 79 -6.31 9.63 -3.23
N ARG A 80 -7.17 10.26 -2.42
CA ARG A 80 -8.44 9.64 -1.99
C ARG A 80 -9.34 9.33 -3.16
N HIS A 81 -9.46 10.24 -4.12
CA HIS A 81 -10.26 9.98 -5.32
C HIS A 81 -9.73 8.76 -6.07
N ALA A 82 -8.41 8.61 -6.17
CA ALA A 82 -7.77 7.50 -6.89
C ALA A 82 -8.04 6.13 -6.25
N VAL A 83 -7.89 6.04 -4.92
CA VAL A 83 -7.95 4.75 -4.21
C VAL A 83 -9.38 4.24 -4.01
N THR A 84 -10.38 5.12 -4.09
CA THR A 84 -11.80 4.75 -3.97
C THR A 84 -12.45 4.37 -5.30
N GLN A 85 -11.79 4.58 -6.44
CA GLN A 85 -12.32 4.15 -7.75
C GLN A 85 -12.53 2.64 -7.78
N LEU A 86 -13.64 2.16 -8.33
CA LEU A 86 -13.92 0.71 -8.37
C LEU A 86 -13.07 -0.04 -9.42
N ARG A 87 -12.52 0.68 -10.40
CA ARG A 87 -11.66 0.10 -11.44
C ARG A 87 -10.20 -0.08 -10.97
N PRO A 88 -9.44 -1.00 -11.58
CA PRO A 88 -8.02 -1.14 -11.30
C PRO A 88 -7.26 0.14 -11.67
N LEU A 89 -6.32 0.57 -10.82
CA LEU A 89 -5.51 1.76 -11.08
C LEU A 89 -4.06 1.61 -10.60
N TRP A 90 -3.13 2.06 -11.45
CA TRP A 90 -1.74 2.25 -11.09
C TRP A 90 -1.50 3.72 -10.74
N ILE A 91 -1.47 4.01 -9.45
CA ILE A 91 -1.42 5.36 -8.89
C ILE A 91 0.03 5.78 -8.73
N THR A 92 0.40 6.90 -9.35
CA THR A 92 1.72 7.54 -9.26
C THR A 92 1.57 8.98 -8.80
N PHE A 93 2.70 9.65 -8.55
CA PHE A 93 2.71 11.01 -8.03
C PHE A 93 3.49 11.92 -8.98
N LYS A 94 2.91 13.08 -9.30
CA LYS A 94 3.54 14.04 -10.24
C LYS A 94 4.84 14.64 -9.68
N LYS A 95 4.91 14.81 -8.36
CA LYS A 95 6.05 15.39 -7.63
C LYS A 95 6.06 14.91 -6.19
N SER A 96 7.16 15.13 -5.49
CA SER A 96 7.24 14.96 -4.03
C SER A 96 6.15 15.77 -3.34
N MET A 97 5.50 15.19 -2.34
CA MET A 97 4.39 15.84 -1.63
C MET A 97 4.19 15.27 -0.24
N ILE A 98 3.59 16.09 0.63
CA ILE A 98 3.14 15.70 1.96
C ILE A 98 1.62 15.69 1.94
N ILE A 99 1.03 14.54 2.22
CA ILE A 99 -0.41 14.30 2.25
C ILE A 99 -0.81 14.12 3.71
N LYS A 100 -1.67 15.01 4.20
CA LYS A 100 -2.29 14.91 5.52
C LYS A 100 -3.72 14.40 5.32
N LEU A 101 -3.96 13.16 5.71
CA LEU A 101 -5.28 12.56 5.65
C LEU A 101 -6.15 13.08 6.79
N GLU A 102 -7.39 13.48 6.48
CA GLU A 102 -8.35 13.97 7.47
C GLU A 102 -8.90 12.82 8.32
N GLN A 103 -9.25 11.72 7.65
CA GLN A 103 -9.68 10.44 8.23
C GLN A 103 -9.03 9.29 7.48
N GLU A 104 -9.22 8.05 7.94
CA GLU A 104 -8.62 6.87 7.32
C GLU A 104 -8.82 6.85 5.80
N LEU A 105 -7.73 6.57 5.08
CA LEU A 105 -7.74 6.42 3.63
C LEU A 105 -8.08 4.98 3.28
N ILE A 106 -9.32 4.73 2.91
CA ILE A 106 -9.81 3.38 2.57
C ILE A 106 -9.43 3.08 1.12
N VAL A 107 -8.67 2.00 0.93
CA VAL A 107 -8.18 1.56 -0.37
C VAL A 107 -9.01 0.38 -0.87
N THR A 108 -9.64 0.55 -2.03
CA THR A 108 -10.40 -0.51 -2.71
C THR A 108 -9.47 -1.51 -3.41
N SER A 109 -10.05 -2.60 -3.94
CA SER A 109 -9.29 -3.66 -4.63
C SER A 109 -8.57 -3.16 -5.89
N ASP A 110 -7.56 -3.94 -6.32
CA ASP A 110 -6.87 -3.79 -7.60
C ASP A 110 -6.16 -2.43 -7.75
N LYS A 111 -5.52 -1.99 -6.67
CA LYS A 111 -4.77 -0.74 -6.61
C LYS A 111 -3.28 -1.00 -6.49
N THR A 112 -2.51 -0.18 -7.19
CA THR A 112 -1.09 0.01 -6.88
C THR A 112 -0.87 1.45 -6.50
N ILE A 113 -0.37 1.72 -5.29
CA ILE A 113 0.16 3.02 -4.90
C ILE A 113 1.68 2.95 -5.02
N ASP A 114 2.23 3.63 -6.03
CA ASP A 114 3.64 3.53 -6.41
C ASP A 114 4.31 4.90 -6.36
N ALA A 115 5.00 5.16 -5.25
CA ALA A 115 5.70 6.41 -5.00
C ALA A 115 7.14 6.44 -5.53
N ARG A 116 7.59 5.45 -6.33
CA ARG A 116 8.90 5.55 -6.98
C ARG A 116 9.00 6.82 -7.81
N GLY A 117 10.15 7.48 -7.78
CA GLY A 117 10.38 8.75 -8.49
C GLY A 117 9.84 10.00 -7.79
N ALA A 118 9.19 9.88 -6.63
CA ALA A 118 8.75 11.02 -5.83
C ALA A 118 8.90 10.73 -4.33
N ASN A 119 9.27 11.74 -3.53
CA ASN A 119 9.28 11.59 -2.08
C ASN A 119 7.89 11.93 -1.52
N VAL A 120 7.09 10.90 -1.23
CA VAL A 120 5.69 11.05 -0.81
C VAL A 120 5.55 10.68 0.66
N HIS A 121 5.14 11.66 1.46
CA HIS A 121 4.90 11.48 2.89
C HIS A 121 3.40 11.47 3.18
N ILE A 122 2.92 10.44 3.90
CA ILE A 122 1.60 10.44 4.54
C ILE A 122 1.84 10.65 6.03
N CYS A 123 1.49 11.83 6.54
CA CYS A 123 1.81 12.18 7.93
C CYS A 123 0.91 13.24 8.56
N LYS A 124 1.00 13.33 9.89
CA LYS A 124 0.31 14.33 10.73
C LYS A 124 -1.22 14.27 10.63
N GLY A 125 -1.76 13.14 10.18
CA GLY A 125 -3.18 12.89 9.97
C GLY A 125 -3.47 11.39 10.15
N ALA A 126 -4.59 10.94 9.62
CA ALA A 126 -5.04 9.56 9.71
C ALA A 126 -4.21 8.59 8.84
N GLY A 127 -4.45 7.30 9.04
CA GLY A 127 -3.73 6.20 8.42
C GLY A 127 -4.31 5.70 7.09
N ILE A 128 -3.73 4.62 6.58
CA ILE A 128 -4.26 3.88 5.42
C ILE A 128 -4.95 2.62 5.92
N THR A 129 -6.15 2.37 5.41
CA THR A 129 -6.98 1.23 5.76
C THR A 129 -7.28 0.40 4.52
N ILE A 130 -7.08 -0.92 4.60
CA ILE A 130 -7.50 -1.86 3.56
C ILE A 130 -8.40 -2.91 4.20
N GLN A 131 -9.70 -2.78 3.92
CA GLN A 131 -10.73 -3.66 4.46
C GLN A 131 -11.58 -4.18 3.30
N PHE A 132 -11.91 -5.47 3.35
CA PHE A 132 -12.75 -6.12 2.33
C PHE A 132 -12.24 -5.92 0.89
N ALA A 133 -10.93 -5.71 0.75
CA ALA A 133 -10.26 -5.46 -0.52
C ALA A 133 -9.10 -6.43 -0.71
N ARG A 134 -8.79 -6.72 -1.96
CA ARG A 134 -7.71 -7.64 -2.34
C ARG A 134 -6.85 -7.04 -3.43
N ASN A 135 -5.71 -7.68 -3.67
CA ASN A 135 -4.84 -7.36 -4.79
C ASN A 135 -4.40 -5.89 -4.74
N VAL A 136 -3.79 -5.50 -3.62
CA VAL A 136 -3.29 -4.14 -3.41
C VAL A 136 -1.76 -4.15 -3.23
N ILE A 137 -1.08 -3.24 -3.92
CA ILE A 137 0.35 -3.00 -3.79
C ILE A 137 0.55 -1.59 -3.24
N ILE A 138 1.27 -1.45 -2.12
CA ILE A 138 1.71 -0.15 -1.59
C ILE A 138 3.23 -0.15 -1.53
N HIS A 139 3.84 0.79 -2.26
CA HIS A 139 5.28 0.81 -2.44
C HIS A 139 5.87 2.23 -2.44
N GLY A 140 6.96 2.40 -1.68
CA GLY A 140 7.78 3.61 -1.70
C GLY A 140 7.23 4.80 -0.90
N LEU A 141 6.20 4.62 -0.07
CA LEU A 141 5.65 5.71 0.76
C LEU A 141 6.44 5.90 2.05
N HIS A 142 6.53 7.15 2.51
CA HIS A 142 6.98 7.48 3.86
C HIS A 142 5.76 7.74 4.76
N ILE A 143 5.47 6.85 5.69
CA ILE A 143 4.28 6.91 6.56
C ILE A 143 4.76 7.15 7.99
N HIS A 144 4.35 8.24 8.63
CA HIS A 144 4.85 8.60 9.96
C HIS A 144 3.96 9.64 10.66
N HIS A 145 4.06 9.76 11.99
CA HIS A 145 3.19 10.63 12.80
C HIS A 145 1.70 10.47 12.47
N ILE A 146 1.26 9.21 12.33
CA ILE A 146 -0.14 8.90 12.08
C ILE A 146 -0.89 8.98 13.40
N LYS A 147 -2.06 9.60 13.35
CA LYS A 147 -2.96 9.74 14.50
C LYS A 147 -4.25 8.97 14.21
N PRO A 148 -4.86 8.32 15.20
CA PRO A 148 -6.17 7.72 15.04
C PRO A 148 -7.18 8.74 14.50
N GLY A 149 -8.01 8.30 13.57
CA GLY A 149 -9.15 9.09 13.09
C GLY A 149 -10.33 8.93 14.04
N ASN A 150 -11.12 9.99 14.23
CA ASN A 150 -12.33 9.94 15.05
C ASN A 150 -13.48 9.16 14.38
N GLY A 151 -13.33 8.78 13.10
CA GLY A 151 -14.39 8.19 12.31
C GLY A 151 -15.32 9.26 11.71
N GLY A 152 -16.46 8.82 11.19
CA GLY A 152 -17.44 9.67 10.51
C GLY A 152 -17.93 9.07 9.19
N MET A 153 -18.61 9.87 8.39
CA MET A 153 -19.04 9.49 7.04
C MET A 153 -17.85 9.64 6.09
N ILE A 154 -17.30 8.51 5.64
CA ILE A 154 -16.08 8.47 4.83
C ILE A 154 -16.38 7.80 3.49
N ARG A 155 -15.94 8.43 2.39
CA ARG A 155 -15.93 7.83 1.05
C ARG A 155 -14.99 6.62 1.04
N ASP A 156 -15.54 5.43 0.89
CA ASP A 156 -14.81 4.16 0.87
C ASP A 156 -14.83 3.49 -0.52
N ALA A 157 -15.78 3.88 -1.37
CA ALA A 157 -15.82 3.57 -2.80
C ALA A 157 -16.42 4.75 -3.59
N GLU A 158 -16.20 4.80 -4.91
CA GLU A 158 -16.70 5.84 -5.81
C GLU A 158 -18.21 6.11 -5.62
N ASN A 159 -18.99 5.05 -5.43
CA ASN A 159 -20.44 5.06 -5.27
C ASN A 159 -20.92 4.86 -3.83
N HIS A 160 -20.05 4.90 -2.83
CA HIS A 160 -20.42 4.61 -1.44
C HIS A 160 -19.70 5.51 -0.42
N ILE A 161 -20.47 5.96 0.57
CA ILE A 161 -19.98 6.65 1.76
C ILE A 161 -20.47 5.83 2.95
N GLY A 162 -19.56 5.28 3.74
CA GLY A 162 -19.86 4.46 4.90
C GLY A 162 -19.66 5.21 6.21
N LEU A 163 -20.45 4.85 7.22
CA LEU A 163 -20.18 5.26 8.60
C LEU A 163 -19.00 4.45 9.14
N ARG A 164 -17.98 5.14 9.63
CA ARG A 164 -16.78 4.55 10.22
C ARG A 164 -16.64 4.95 11.68
N THR A 165 -16.25 4.00 12.51
CA THR A 165 -15.85 4.25 13.89
C THR A 165 -14.42 4.81 13.93
N ALA A 166 -13.92 5.11 15.13
CA ALA A 166 -12.52 5.45 15.30
C ALA A 166 -11.62 4.37 14.68
N SER A 167 -10.58 4.82 13.96
CA SER A 167 -9.70 3.97 13.15
C SER A 167 -8.27 3.98 13.67
N ASP A 168 -7.61 2.81 13.58
CA ASP A 168 -6.21 2.63 13.93
C ASP A 168 -5.25 3.09 12.81
N VAL A 169 -3.95 3.00 13.08
CA VAL A 169 -2.87 3.51 12.22
C VAL A 169 -2.78 2.83 10.85
N MET A 170 -2.85 1.49 10.79
CA MET A 170 -2.95 0.71 9.55
C MET A 170 -3.63 -0.62 9.85
N LEU A 171 -4.68 -0.95 9.09
CA LEU A 171 -5.44 -2.19 9.27
C LEU A 171 -5.57 -2.96 7.96
N PHE A 172 -5.22 -4.25 8.01
CA PHE A 172 -5.37 -5.20 6.91
C PHE A 172 -6.23 -6.39 7.38
N GLY A 173 -7.43 -6.53 6.83
CA GLY A 173 -8.41 -7.49 7.31
C GLY A 173 -9.22 -6.92 8.47
N ALA A 174 -10.52 -6.76 8.26
CA ALA A 174 -11.41 -6.09 9.20
C ALA A 174 -12.01 -7.06 10.22
N SER A 175 -12.05 -8.36 9.90
CA SER A 175 -12.73 -9.35 10.73
C SER A 175 -12.10 -10.74 10.56
N ASP A 176 -11.71 -11.34 11.69
CA ASP A 176 -11.22 -12.73 11.74
C ASP A 176 -12.25 -13.74 11.20
N SER A 177 -13.54 -13.41 11.28
CA SER A 177 -14.63 -14.28 10.82
C SER A 177 -14.99 -14.09 9.33
N TYR A 178 -14.45 -13.06 8.67
CA TYR A 178 -14.85 -12.76 7.30
C TYR A 178 -14.09 -13.63 6.30
N VAL A 179 -14.80 -14.56 5.67
CA VAL A 179 -14.21 -15.54 4.75
C VAL A 179 -13.48 -14.93 3.55
N ALA A 180 -13.84 -13.71 3.11
CA ALA A 180 -13.11 -13.06 2.02
C ALA A 180 -11.73 -12.54 2.46
N ASP A 181 -11.54 -12.23 3.75
CA ASP A 181 -10.24 -11.80 4.29
C ASP A 181 -9.21 -12.95 4.21
N LYS A 182 -9.65 -14.22 4.20
CA LYS A 182 -8.77 -15.39 3.96
C LYS A 182 -8.10 -15.40 2.59
N LYS A 183 -8.66 -14.67 1.61
CA LYS A 183 -8.11 -14.54 0.25
C LYS A 183 -7.47 -13.17 0.02
N MET A 184 -7.30 -12.37 1.08
CA MET A 184 -6.69 -11.05 1.00
C MET A 184 -5.20 -11.19 0.68
N GLN A 185 -4.77 -10.56 -0.41
CA GLN A 185 -3.36 -10.49 -0.82
C GLN A 185 -2.96 -9.03 -0.93
N ILE A 186 -2.04 -8.62 -0.06
CA ILE A 186 -1.56 -7.25 0.03
C ILE A 186 -0.04 -7.28 0.07
N THR A 187 0.57 -6.53 -0.84
CA THR A 187 2.02 -6.35 -0.87
C THR A 187 2.36 -4.96 -0.34
N VAL A 188 2.89 -4.90 0.89
CA VAL A 188 3.49 -3.70 1.46
C VAL A 188 5.00 -3.87 1.41
N ALA A 189 5.67 -3.13 0.54
CA ALA A 189 7.12 -3.27 0.36
C ALA A 189 7.80 -1.90 0.25
N LEU A 190 8.97 -1.77 0.89
CA LEU A 190 9.83 -0.58 0.78
C LEU A 190 9.13 0.73 1.14
N ASN A 191 8.23 0.65 2.12
CA ASN A 191 7.66 1.82 2.76
C ASN A 191 8.49 2.13 4.02
N HIS A 192 8.67 3.40 4.31
CA HIS A 192 9.35 3.85 5.53
C HIS A 192 8.31 4.20 6.59
N PHE A 193 8.20 3.35 7.61
CA PHE A 193 7.36 3.58 8.78
C PHE A 193 8.17 4.29 9.87
N GLY A 194 7.90 5.59 10.05
CA GLY A 194 8.69 6.47 10.93
C GLY A 194 8.13 6.62 12.35
N LYS A 195 8.71 7.55 13.12
CA LYS A 195 8.32 7.84 14.51
C LYS A 195 6.84 8.28 14.63
N GLY A 196 6.26 8.07 15.81
CA GLY A 196 4.87 8.44 16.12
C GLY A 196 3.83 7.46 15.60
N LEU A 197 4.24 6.24 15.25
CA LEU A 197 3.35 5.11 14.97
C LEU A 197 3.29 4.28 16.24
N VAL A 198 2.18 4.39 16.98
CA VAL A 198 2.09 3.84 18.34
C VAL A 198 1.53 2.42 18.40
N GLU A 199 0.89 1.92 17.33
CA GLU A 199 0.29 0.57 17.29
C GLU A 199 0.20 -0.05 15.87
N ARG A 200 0.08 -1.38 15.80
CA ARG A 200 -0.40 -2.21 14.66
C ARG A 200 0.25 -1.93 13.29
N MET A 201 1.53 -2.28 13.13
CA MET A 201 2.25 -2.09 11.86
C MET A 201 2.81 -3.38 11.23
N PRO A 202 2.32 -3.79 10.05
CA PRO A 202 0.90 -4.01 9.74
C PRO A 202 0.26 -5.02 10.72
N ARG A 203 -1.01 -4.84 11.11
CA ARG A 203 -1.80 -5.92 11.74
C ARG A 203 -2.59 -6.64 10.66
N SER A 204 -2.37 -7.96 10.55
CA SER A 204 -3.17 -8.86 9.73
C SER A 204 -3.84 -9.88 10.64
N ALA A 205 -5.14 -10.05 10.48
CA ALA A 205 -5.93 -11.12 11.07
C ALA A 205 -5.69 -12.40 10.25
N THR A 206 -5.07 -13.43 10.85
CA THR A 206 -4.97 -14.76 10.25
C THR A 206 -5.52 -15.79 11.24
N LEU A 207 -6.59 -16.49 10.87
CA LEU A 207 -7.07 -17.67 11.59
C LEU A 207 -5.98 -18.75 11.54
N GLN A 208 -5.39 -19.09 12.68
CA GLN A 208 -4.74 -20.38 12.86
C GLN A 208 -5.86 -21.44 12.87
N LEU A 209 -5.85 -22.32 11.87
CA LEU A 209 -6.55 -23.61 11.91
C LEU A 209 -5.59 -24.66 12.44
#